data_AF-A0A4S2MM23-F1
#
_entry.id   AF-A0A4S2MM23-F1
#
_cell.length_a   1.000
_cell.length_b   1.000
_cell.length_c   1.000
_cell.angle_alpha   90.00
_cell.angle_beta   90.00
_cell.angle_gamma   90.00
#
_symmetry.space_group_name_H-M   'P 1'
#
loop_
_entity.id
_entity.type
_entity.pdbx_description
1 polymer ?
#
loop_
_entity_poly.entity_id
_entity_poly.type
_entity_poly.pdbx_seq_one_letter_code
_entity_poly.pdbx_strand_id
1 'polypeptide(L)'
;FVDNVGICGPKTRYNDEEVPVLPGVRRFILQHICNVEIALFDIEQANGRISGEKSEWGSSGISIVGYVCDENGRFRQESKVRKIECWPECKTVKEVR
;
A
#
# COMPACT_ATOMS: atom_id res chain seq x y z
N PHE A 1 -12.80 -2.70 13.70
CA PHE A 1 -11.53 -2.03 13.34
C PHE A 1 -10.88 -2.88 12.26
N VAL A 2 -10.59 -2.28 11.10
CA VAL A 2 -9.96 -2.97 9.98
C VAL A 2 -8.57 -2.37 9.83
N ASP A 3 -7.56 -3.21 9.91
CA ASP A 3 -6.17 -2.80 9.76
C ASP A 3 -5.68 -3.08 8.34
N ASN A 4 -4.69 -2.29 7.91
CA ASN A 4 -3.94 -2.51 6.67
C ASN A 4 -4.84 -2.57 5.42
N VAL A 5 -5.62 -1.50 5.18
CA VAL A 5 -6.45 -1.36 3.97
C VAL A 5 -5.64 -0.70 2.88
N GLY A 6 -5.52 -1.36 1.72
CA GLY A 6 -4.89 -0.79 0.53
C GLY A 6 -5.93 -0.27 -0.45
N ILE A 7 -5.64 0.85 -1.11
CA ILE A 7 -6.44 1.37 -2.22
C ILE A 7 -5.71 1.01 -3.52
N CYS A 8 -6.43 0.39 -4.45
CA CYS A 8 -5.83 0.01 -5.74
C CYS A 8 -5.43 1.26 -6.52
N GLY A 9 -4.15 1.32 -6.88
CA GLY A 9 -3.60 2.36 -7.74
C GLY A 9 -4.01 2.21 -9.22
N PRO A 10 -3.60 3.17 -10.05
CA PRO A 10 -3.71 3.07 -11.51
C PRO A 10 -2.93 1.86 -12.02
N LYS A 11 -3.43 1.20 -13.08
CA LYS A 11 -2.78 0.00 -13.65
C LYS A 11 -1.47 0.31 -14.39
N THR A 12 -1.29 1.55 -14.82
CA THR A 12 -0.14 1.99 -15.61
C THR A 12 0.18 3.45 -15.29
N ARG A 13 1.41 3.88 -15.59
CA ARG A 13 1.83 5.28 -15.43
C ARG A 13 1.50 6.16 -16.64
N TYR A 14 0.88 5.60 -17.68
CA TYR A 14 0.60 6.28 -18.95
C TYR A 14 1.84 6.99 -19.53
N ASN A 15 3.03 6.38 -19.41
CA ASN A 15 4.31 6.99 -19.78
C ASN A 15 4.51 8.41 -19.21
N ASP A 16 4.04 8.64 -17.98
CA ASP A 16 4.10 9.95 -17.32
C ASP A 16 3.34 11.08 -18.05
N GLU A 17 2.34 10.74 -18.87
CA GLU A 17 1.46 11.70 -19.54
C GLU A 17 0.91 12.73 -18.55
N GLU A 18 1.05 14.01 -18.89
CA GLU A 18 0.43 15.10 -18.14
C GLU A 18 -1.03 15.30 -18.56
N VAL A 19 -1.85 15.72 -17.60
CA VAL A 19 -3.25 16.04 -17.85
C VAL A 19 -3.32 17.35 -18.64
N PRO A 20 -3.93 17.40 -19.84
CA PRO A 20 -3.89 18.59 -20.70
C PRO A 20 -4.44 19.87 -20.06
N VAL A 21 -5.41 19.71 -19.14
CA VAL A 21 -6.07 20.81 -18.43
C VAL A 21 -5.40 21.18 -17.10
N LEU A 22 -4.41 20.40 -16.65
CA LEU A 22 -3.69 20.59 -15.39
C LEU A 22 -2.17 20.41 -15.61
N PRO A 23 -1.47 21.44 -16.11
CA PRO A 23 -0.02 21.38 -16.35
C PRO A 23 0.75 20.94 -15.10
N GLY A 24 1.72 20.04 -15.27
CA GLY A 24 2.53 19.49 -14.18
C GLY A 24 1.87 18.36 -13.38
N VAL A 25 0.59 18.04 -13.63
CA VAL A 25 -0.09 16.90 -13.00
C VAL A 25 -0.07 15.70 -13.93
N ARG A 26 0.55 14.62 -13.49
CA ARG A 26 0.57 13.35 -14.24
C ARG A 26 -0.77 12.64 -14.14
N ARG A 27 -1.22 12.05 -15.25
CA ARG A 27 -2.50 11.37 -15.39
C ARG A 27 -2.71 10.26 -14.35
N PHE A 28 -1.69 9.44 -14.10
CA PHE A 28 -1.81 8.34 -13.13
C PHE A 28 -1.96 8.86 -11.69
N ILE A 29 -1.36 10.01 -11.36
CA ILE A 29 -1.51 10.66 -10.05
C ILE A 29 -2.94 11.16 -9.87
N LEU A 30 -3.49 11.85 -10.87
CA LEU A 30 -4.88 12.31 -10.83
C LEU A 30 -5.86 11.13 -10.69
N GLN A 31 -5.64 10.05 -11.43
CA GLN A 31 -6.44 8.84 -11.29
C GLN A 31 -6.36 8.25 -9.88
N HIS A 32 -5.16 8.21 -9.27
CA HIS A 32 -5.02 7.72 -7.90
C HIS A 32 -5.76 8.59 -6.89
N ILE A 33 -5.74 9.91 -7.05
CA ILE A 33 -6.52 10.84 -6.21
C ILE A 33 -8.02 10.53 -6.32
N CYS A 34 -8.54 10.30 -7.53
CA CYS A 34 -9.94 9.88 -7.71
C CYS A 34 -10.25 8.54 -7.04
N ASN A 35 -9.35 7.56 -7.12
CA ASN A 35 -9.52 6.28 -6.43
C ASN A 35 -9.56 6.46 -4.90
N VAL A 36 -8.73 7.35 -4.36
CA VAL A 36 -8.74 7.70 -2.94
C VAL A 36 -10.07 8.35 -2.54
N GLU A 37 -10.54 9.33 -3.31
CA GLU A 37 -11.81 10.01 -3.04
C GLU A 37 -12.99 9.02 -2.97
N ILE A 38 -13.09 8.10 -3.94
CA ILE A 38 -14.14 7.08 -3.96
C ILE A 38 -14.03 6.18 -2.71
N ALA A 39 -12.83 5.75 -2.35
CA ALA A 39 -12.63 4.91 -1.16
C ALA A 39 -12.97 5.65 0.14
N LEU A 40 -12.61 6.94 0.26
CA LEU A 40 -12.95 7.77 1.40
C LEU A 40 -14.47 7.95 1.52
N PHE A 41 -15.14 8.22 0.41
CA PHE A 41 -16.60 8.34 0.35
C PHE A 41 -17.29 7.04 0.79
N ASP A 42 -16.87 5.89 0.27
CA ASP A 42 -17.44 4.59 0.65
C ASP A 42 -17.25 4.29 2.15
N ILE A 43 -16.08 4.64 2.70
CA ILE A 43 -15.81 4.50 4.13
C ILE A 43 -16.73 5.42 4.95
N GLU A 44 -16.92 6.66 4.53
CA GLU A 44 -17.83 7.60 5.17
C GLU A 44 -19.29 7.10 5.14
N GLN A 45 -19.77 6.63 3.99
CA GLN A 45 -21.13 6.07 3.84
C GLN A 45 -21.36 4.85 4.76
N ALA A 46 -20.30 4.07 5.01
CA ALA A 46 -20.32 2.96 5.95
C ALA A 46 -20.22 3.40 7.43
N ASN A 47 -20.23 4.70 7.74
CA ASN A 47 -19.95 5.29 9.06
C ASN A 47 -18.57 4.88 9.63
N GLY A 48 -17.63 4.58 8.74
CA GLY A 48 -16.25 4.27 9.07
C GLY A 48 -15.45 5.52 9.43
N ARG A 49 -14.32 5.31 10.12
CA ARG A 49 -13.34 6.36 10.42
C ARG A 49 -11.95 5.89 10.08
N ILE A 50 -11.13 6.80 9.57
CA ILE A 50 -9.74 6.55 9.20
C ILE A 50 -8.83 7.30 10.17
N SER A 51 -7.73 6.68 10.57
CA SER A 51 -6.69 7.35 11.31
C SER A 51 -5.75 8.04 10.34
N GLY A 52 -5.82 9.36 10.24
CA GLY A 52 -4.91 10.14 9.39
C GLY A 52 -3.43 9.92 9.74
N GLU A 53 -3.11 9.85 11.04
CA GLU A 53 -1.75 9.60 11.55
C GLU A 53 -1.15 8.27 11.09
N LYS A 54 -2.00 7.24 10.93
CA LYS A 54 -1.56 5.89 10.53
C LYS A 54 -1.66 5.65 9.02
N SER A 55 -2.17 6.63 8.27
CA SER A 55 -2.41 6.47 6.83
C SER A 55 -1.22 7.01 6.03
N GLU A 56 -0.85 6.30 4.97
CA GLU A 56 0.16 6.70 4.01
C GLU A 56 -0.53 6.95 2.66
N TRP A 57 -0.25 8.10 2.04
CA TRP A 57 -0.91 8.55 0.81
C TRP A 57 0.11 8.94 -0.25
N GLY A 58 -0.17 8.63 -1.52
CA GLY A 58 0.65 9.07 -2.65
C GLY A 58 2.07 8.48 -2.67
N SER A 59 2.31 7.40 -1.94
CA SER A 59 3.60 6.70 -1.93
C SER A 59 3.78 5.87 -3.20
N SER A 60 5.02 5.74 -3.67
CA SER A 60 5.37 4.91 -4.84
C SER A 60 5.28 3.41 -4.54
N GLY A 61 5.30 3.04 -3.26
CA GLY A 61 5.05 1.69 -2.79
C GLY A 61 4.60 1.71 -1.34
N ILE A 62 3.77 0.75 -0.94
CA ILE A 62 3.22 0.66 0.42
C ILE A 62 3.63 -0.65 1.08
N SER A 63 3.95 -0.58 2.37
CA SER A 63 4.17 -1.77 3.19
C SER A 63 2.85 -2.26 3.80
N ILE A 64 2.33 -3.39 3.30
CA ILE A 64 1.06 -3.97 3.75
C ILE A 64 1.28 -5.43 4.20
N VAL A 65 0.97 -5.73 5.47
CA VAL A 65 1.05 -7.08 6.05
C VAL A 65 2.39 -7.79 5.80
N GLY A 66 3.51 -7.05 5.87
CA GLY A 66 4.86 -7.60 5.67
C GLY A 66 5.26 -7.79 4.20
N TYR A 67 4.47 -7.26 3.27
CA TYR A 67 4.82 -7.14 1.86
C TYR A 67 5.02 -5.67 1.50
N VAL A 68 5.89 -5.42 0.53
CA VAL A 68 5.98 -4.15 -0.18
C VAL A 68 5.21 -4.32 -1.50
N CYS A 69 4.28 -3.42 -1.77
CA CYS A 69 3.49 -3.38 -2.99
C CYS A 69 3.79 -2.07 -3.73
N ASP A 70 4.37 -2.16 -4.92
CA ASP A 70 4.71 -1.03 -5.77
C ASP A 70 4.35 -1.31 -7.25
N GLU A 71 4.83 -0.46 -8.17
CA GLU A 71 4.60 -0.62 -9.61
C GLU A 71 5.16 -1.91 -10.22
N ASN A 72 6.18 -2.52 -9.59
CA ASN A 72 6.81 -3.75 -10.04
C ASN A 72 6.10 -4.99 -9.48
N GLY A 73 5.12 -4.81 -8.60
CA GLY A 73 4.28 -5.86 -8.06
C GLY A 73 4.39 -5.97 -6.54
N ARG A 74 4.40 -7.20 -6.03
CA ARG A 74 4.37 -7.50 -4.59
C ARG A 74 5.56 -8.32 -4.17
N PHE A 75 6.32 -7.81 -3.21
CA PHE A 75 7.56 -8.41 -2.72
C PHE A 75 7.50 -8.58 -1.20
N ARG A 76 8.25 -9.55 -0.66
CA ARG A 76 8.36 -9.71 0.79
C ARG A 76 9.21 -8.58 1.36
N GLN A 77 8.79 -8.01 2.48
CA GLN A 77 9.60 -7.00 3.17
C GLN A 77 10.90 -7.65 3.66
N GLU A 78 12.04 -7.03 3.36
CA GLU A 78 13.37 -7.56 3.70
C GLU A 78 13.52 -7.83 5.20
N SER A 79 12.99 -6.95 6.04
CA SER A 79 13.00 -7.13 7.50
C SER A 79 12.24 -8.38 7.98
N LYS A 80 11.22 -8.83 7.23
CA LYS A 80 10.50 -10.08 7.52
C LYS A 80 11.27 -11.30 7.03
N VAL A 81 11.92 -11.19 5.88
CA VAL A 81 12.80 -12.25 5.34
C VAL A 81 13.98 -12.48 6.29
N ARG A 82 14.65 -11.40 6.70
CA ARG A 82 15.78 -11.46 7.63
C ARG A 82 15.43 -12.09 8.98
N LYS A 83 14.20 -11.91 9.46
CA LYS A 83 13.74 -12.58 10.70
C LYS A 83 13.72 -14.10 10.58
N ILE A 84 13.46 -14.62 9.39
CA ILE A 84 13.48 -16.07 9.10
C ILE A 84 14.91 -16.54 8.89
N GLU A 85 15.72 -15.78 8.15
CA GLU A 85 17.13 -16.12 7.89
C GLU A 85 17.99 -16.11 9.16
N CYS A 86 17.74 -15.16 10.06
CA CYS A 86 18.42 -15.06 11.34
C CYS A 86 17.69 -15.84 12.45
N TRP A 87 16.74 -16.71 12.11
CA TRP A 87 16.03 -17.50 13.10
C TRP A 87 17.01 -18.48 13.77
N PRO A 88 17.17 -18.44 15.12
CA PRO A 88 18.11 -19.33 15.80
C PRO A 88 17.65 -20.79 15.71
N GLU A 89 18.59 -21.72 15.82
CA GLU A 89 18.24 -23.14 15.89
C GLU A 89 17.26 -23.41 17.04
N CYS A 90 16.16 -24.07 16.72
CA CYS A 90 15.18 -24.48 17.70
C CYS A 90 15.79 -25.55 18.62
N LYS A 91 15.78 -25.30 19.93
CA LYS A 91 16.33 -26.18 20.97
C LYS A 91 15.29 -27.12 21.56
N THR A 92 14.01 -26.82 21.35
CA THR A 92 12.90 -27.60 21.92
C THR A 92 11.83 -27.88 20.88
N VAL A 93 11.09 -28.98 21.07
CA VAL A 93 9.95 -29.36 20.20
C VAL A 93 8.87 -28.27 20.16
N LYS A 94 8.77 -27.43 21.21
CA LYS A 94 7.83 -26.31 21.26
C LYS A 94 8.23 -25.15 20.35
N GLU A 95 9.52 -24.96 20.07
CA GLU A 95 10.03 -23.87 19.22
C GLU A 95 9.90 -24.16 17.72
N VAL A 96 9.69 -25.42 17.36
CA VAL A 96 9.46 -25.86 15.96
C VAL A 96 7.96 -25.84 15.60
N ARG A 97 7.08 -25.88 16.60
CA ARG A 97 5.62 -25.92 16.43
C ARG A 97 5.03 -24.54 16.17
#